data_AF-A0A2V8GLX1-F1
#
_entry.id   AF-A0A2V8GLX1-F1
#
_cell.length_a   1.000
_cell.length_b   1.000
_cell.length_c   1.000
_cell.angle_alpha   90.00
_cell.angle_beta   90.00
_cell.angle_gamma   90.00
#
_symmetry.space_group_name_H-M   'P 1'
#
loop_
_entity.id
_entity.type
_entity.pdbx_description
1 polymer ?
#
loop_
_entity_poly.entity_id
_entity_poly.type
_entity_poly.pdbx_seq_one_letter_code
_entity_poly.pdbx_strand_id
1 'polypeptide(L)' 'MTTPTLVIHARDDQAVSLEEGRRLAALIPGAQLVSLPIGDHYFPTDQAAASRVADAIDRFT' A
#
# COMPACT_ATOMS: atom_id res chain seq x y z
N MET A 1 7.61 -11.41 -18.89
CA MET A 1 8.41 -10.45 -18.10
C MET A 1 7.62 -10.11 -16.86
N THR A 2 8.26 -9.99 -15.71
CA THR A 2 7.65 -9.51 -14.46
C THR A 2 8.02 -8.04 -14.28
N THR A 3 7.03 -7.20 -13.97
CA THR A 3 7.25 -5.78 -13.67
C THR A 3 7.31 -5.61 -12.15
N PRO A 4 8.33 -4.92 -11.59
CA PRO A 4 8.33 -4.56 -10.18
C PRO A 4 7.00 -3.92 -9.79
N THR A 5 6.39 -4.39 -8.70
CA THR A 5 5.11 -3.84 -8.21
C THR A 5 5.17 -3.51 -6.71
N LEU A 6 4.68 -2.32 -6.36
CA LEU A 6 4.44 -1.89 -4.99
C LEU A 6 2.92 -1.79 -4.75
N VAL A 7 2.44 -2.46 -3.72
CA VAL A 7 1.05 -2.36 -3.23
C VAL A 7 1.08 -1.57 -1.93
N ILE A 8 0.31 -0.50 -1.84
CA ILE A 8 0.15 0.30 -0.61
C ILE A 8 -1.31 0.21 -0.18
N HIS A 9 -1.57 -0.20 1.06
CA HIS A 9 -2.95 -0.43 1.54
C HIS A 9 -3.12 0.05 2.99
N ALA A 10 -4.16 0.84 3.27
CA ALA A 10 -4.44 1.31 4.63
C ALA A 10 -5.11 0.22 5.47
N ARG A 11 -4.57 -0.05 6.67
CA ARG A 11 -5.10 -1.13 7.54
C ARG A 11 -6.58 -0.97 7.87
N ASP A 12 -7.02 0.29 8.02
CA ASP A 12 -8.35 0.65 8.48
C ASP A 12 -9.29 1.05 7.33
N ASP A 13 -8.93 0.73 6.08
CA ASP A 13 -9.80 0.96 4.92
C ASP A 13 -11.14 0.21 5.10
N GLN A 14 -12.21 0.99 5.20
CA GLN A 14 -13.58 0.52 5.42
C GLN A 14 -14.29 0.08 4.13
N ALA A 15 -13.79 0.50 2.96
CA ALA A 15 -14.35 0.11 1.66
C ALA A 15 -13.71 -1.18 1.16
N VAL A 16 -12.39 -1.34 1.34
CA VAL A 16 -11.63 -2.51 0.91
C VAL A 16 -10.71 -2.97 2.04
N SER A 17 -11.00 -4.14 2.61
CA SER A 17 -10.19 -4.67 3.71
C SER A 17 -8.72 -4.87 3.32
N LEU A 18 -7.82 -4.79 4.31
CA LEU A 18 -6.39 -5.07 4.14
C LEU A 18 -6.10 -6.45 3.50
N GLU A 19 -7.01 -7.41 3.65
CA GLU A 19 -6.82 -8.75 3.08
C GLU A 19 -6.79 -8.74 1.56
N GLU A 20 -7.55 -7.84 0.90
CA GLU A 20 -7.48 -7.70 -0.55
C GLU A 20 -6.15 -7.10 -1.02
N GLY A 21 -5.57 -6.17 -0.25
CA GLY A 21 -4.21 -5.67 -0.49
C GLY A 21 -3.15 -6.78 -0.36
N ARG A 22 -3.28 -7.65 0.65
CA ARG A 22 -2.42 -8.84 0.80
C ARG A 22 -2.59 -9.82 -0.35
N ARG A 23 -3.84 -10.10 -0.73
CA ARG A 23 -4.15 -11.00 -1.84
C ARG A 23 -3.57 -10.49 -3.16
N LEU A 24 -3.72 -9.21 -3.46
CA LEU A 24 -3.15 -8.59 -4.66
C LEU A 24 -1.62 -8.73 -4.69
N ALA A 25 -0.94 -8.42 -3.58
CA ALA A 25 0.51 -8.57 -3.48
C ALA A 25 0.95 -10.03 -3.63
N ALA A 26 0.19 -11.00 -3.10
CA ALA A 26 0.50 -12.43 -3.22
C ALA A 26 0.33 -12.96 -4.67
N LEU A 27 -0.53 -12.35 -5.47
CA LEU A 27 -0.77 -12.74 -6.86
C LEU A 27 0.29 -12.21 -7.83
N ILE A 28 1.05 -11.18 -7.45
CA ILE A 28 2.05 -10.54 -8.32
C ILE A 28 3.45 -11.00 -7.91
N PRO A 29 4.18 -11.72 -8.78
CA PRO A 29 5.52 -12.21 -8.47
C PRO A 29 6.47 -11.06 -8.08
N GLY A 30 7.02 -11.14 -6.87
CA GLY A 30 7.99 -10.16 -6.36
C GLY A 30 7.38 -8.83 -5.89
N ALA A 31 6.05 -8.73 -5.78
CA ALA A 31 5.43 -7.50 -5.26
C ALA A 31 5.76 -7.25 -3.80
N GLN A 32 5.90 -5.97 -3.46
CA GLN A 32 6.07 -5.50 -2.10
C GLN A 32 4.74 -4.94 -1.58
N LEU A 33 4.40 -5.24 -0.33
CA LEU A 33 3.23 -4.67 0.35
C LEU A 33 3.67 -3.72 1.45
N VAL A 34 3.19 -2.47 1.40
CA VAL A 34 3.28 -1.49 2.48
C VAL A 34 1.90 -1.27 3.07
N SER A 35 1.70 -1.75 4.30
CA SER A 35 0.49 -1.43 5.06
C SER A 35 0.65 -0.09 5.78
N LEU A 36 -0.27 0.84 5.55
CA LEU A 36 -0.34 2.09 6.30
C LEU A 36 -1.02 1.83 7.66
N PRO A 37 -0.48 2.38 8.76
CA PRO A 37 -0.97 2.08 10.10
C PRO A 37 -2.34 2.67 10.41
N ILE A 38 -2.75 3.69 9.66
CA ILE A 38 -4.03 4.39 9.71
C ILE A 38 -4.41 4.77 8.28
N GLY A 39 -5.69 5.09 8.06
CA GLY A 39 -6.19 5.66 6.82
C GLY A 39 -7.47 4.98 6.33
N ASP A 40 -8.28 5.75 5.62
CA ASP A 40 -9.46 5.26 4.93
C ASP A 40 -9.10 4.81 3.49
N HIS A 41 -10.13 4.58 2.67
CA HIS A 41 -9.96 4.25 1.25
C HIS A 41 -9.37 5.39 0.40
N TYR A 42 -9.55 6.63 0.84
CA TYR A 42 -9.06 7.81 0.14
C TYR A 42 -7.59 8.06 0.46
N PHE A 43 -6.93 8.84 -0.40
CA PHE A 43 -5.55 9.24 -0.15
C PHE A 43 -5.42 9.94 1.22
N PRO A 44 -4.39 9.63 2.03
CA PRO A 44 -4.29 10.16 3.38
C PRO A 44 -4.20 11.68 3.41
N THR A 45 -5.03 12.31 4.26
CA THR A 45 -4.92 13.74 4.59
C THR A 45 -4.01 13.99 5.79
N ASP A 46 -3.76 12.96 6.60
CA ASP A 46 -2.76 12.99 7.67
C ASP A 46 -1.34 13.04 7.07
N GLN A 47 -0.52 13.97 7.58
CA GLN A 47 0.81 14.21 7.04
C GLN A 47 1.76 13.03 7.26
N ALA A 48 1.67 12.33 8.39
CA ALA A 48 2.55 11.19 8.67
C ALA A 48 2.23 10.01 7.76
N ALA A 49 0.93 9.76 7.52
CA ALA A 49 0.49 8.74 6.57
C ALA A 49 0.90 9.10 5.13
N ALA A 50 0.72 10.36 4.70
CA ALA A 50 1.14 10.82 3.38
C ALA A 50 2.66 10.71 3.16
N SER A 51 3.47 11.12 4.14
CA SER A 51 4.93 10.98 4.09
C SER A 51 5.35 9.51 3.98
N ARG A 52 4.66 8.60 4.68
CA ARG A 52 4.95 7.15 4.58
C ARG A 52 4.66 6.60 3.17
N VAL A 53 3.65 7.12 2.48
CA VAL A 53 3.38 6.77 1.07
C VAL A 53 4.52 7.27 0.18
N ALA A 54 4.92 8.53 0.31
CA ALA A 54 6.01 9.11 -0.46
C ALA A 54 7.33 8.34 -0.23
N ASP A 55 7.68 8.07 1.02
CA ASP A 55 8.88 7.30 1.38
C ASP A 55 8.87 5.89 0.77
N ALA A 56 7.70 5.24 0.71
CA ALA A 56 7.55 3.92 0.12
C ALA A 56 7.79 3.96 -1.40
N ILE A 57 7.29 5.00 -2.07
CA ILE A 57 7.51 5.22 -3.51
C ILE A 57 8.98 5.53 -3.78
N ASP A 58 9.60 6.42 -3.03
CA ASP A 58 11.00 6.82 -3.22
C ASP A 58 11.99 5.67 -3.02
N ARG A 59 11.65 4.71 -2.14
CA ARG A 59 12.47 3.50 -1.91
C ARG A 59 12.22 2.39 -2.93
N PHE A 60 11.16 2.50 -3.73
CA PHE A 60 10.76 1.48 -4.69
C PHE A 60 11.42 1.77 -6.05
N THR A 61 12.60 1.19 -6.25
CA THR A 61 13.43 1.31 -7.48
C THR A 61 13.50 0.00 -8.24
#